data_AF-A0A3N2RBH0-F1
#
_entry.id   AF-A0A3N2RBH0-F1
#
_cell.length_a   1.000
_cell.length_b   1.000
_cell.length_c   1.000
_cell.angle_alpha   90.00
_cell.angle_beta   90.00
_cell.angle_gamma   90.00
#
_symmetry.space_group_name_H-M   'P 1'
#
loop_
_entity.id
_entity.type
_entity.pdbx_description
1 polymer ?
#
loop_
_entity_poly.entity_id
_entity_poly.type
_entity_poly.pdbx_seq_one_letter_code
_entity_poly.pdbx_strand_id
1 'polypeptide(L)'
;MRACYADECDDHARRQAMNPGPRSWLAAAAAAAIAVSGWQWWRARDAAPAPAPAPAASAPADIAAPTAAAPTAPAARPPDPAQAGYRQRRQDELRQRADAGDSRAACQLGVDLLRCADTSAAQQLIAGAEQNASAGLAPEQRAYMTRMEDRARQLIAECRDARSDAWRQGNRYLRQAALAGEPEAMYRYARGDSVLLDYSHLNTPEFDRWRAEAGNLLQLSFEAGYTPALFDLMTAYSDNSSPITGLIADDPTKARAMRLLVARLSGNPADPPASRDAALEPAAAALAAQWQRDYFAAVKMPLQRMPRVMPASFAALYGEDGGEASACSQ
;
A
#
# COMPACT_ATOMS: atom_id res chain seq x y z
N MET A 1 43.62 -45.79 -27.00
CA MET A 1 42.81 -44.60 -26.67
C MET A 1 42.47 -43.90 -27.97
N ARG A 2 41.22 -44.01 -28.44
CA ARG A 2 40.73 -43.27 -29.62
C ARG A 2 39.92 -42.08 -29.10
N ALA A 3 40.35 -40.87 -29.46
CA ALA A 3 39.62 -39.64 -29.16
C ALA A 3 38.40 -39.55 -30.09
N CYS A 4 37.21 -39.39 -29.50
CA CYS A 4 36.00 -39.04 -30.25
C CYS A 4 35.96 -37.53 -30.45
N TYR A 5 35.64 -37.10 -31.67
CA TYR A 5 35.50 -35.69 -32.05
C TYR A 5 34.21 -35.10 -31.47
N ALA A 6 34.26 -33.83 -31.05
CA ALA A 6 33.21 -33.14 -30.29
C ALA A 6 31.87 -32.98 -31.03
N ASP A 7 31.83 -33.10 -32.36
CA ASP A 7 30.61 -32.90 -33.15
C ASP A 7 29.64 -34.10 -33.14
N GLU A 8 30.13 -35.32 -32.91
CA GLU A 8 29.27 -36.53 -32.93
C GLU A 8 28.54 -36.78 -31.60
N CYS A 9 28.94 -36.11 -30.52
CA CYS A 9 28.29 -36.27 -29.22
C CYS A 9 27.00 -35.45 -29.08
N ASP A 10 26.87 -34.33 -29.81
CA ASP A 10 25.72 -33.41 -29.65
C ASP A 10 24.46 -33.91 -30.40
N ASP A 11 24.65 -34.63 -31.51
CA ASP A 11 23.52 -35.18 -32.29
C ASP A 11 22.86 -36.39 -31.60
N HIS A 12 23.61 -37.13 -30.78
CA HIS A 12 23.08 -38.25 -30.01
C HIS A 12 22.23 -37.80 -28.80
N ALA A 13 22.57 -36.67 -28.17
CA ALA A 13 21.81 -36.08 -27.08
C ALA A 13 20.48 -35.47 -27.56
N ARG A 14 20.45 -34.82 -28.74
CA ARG A 14 19.21 -34.26 -29.32
C ARG A 14 18.20 -35.33 -29.73
N ARG A 15 18.65 -36.49 -30.20
CA ARG A 15 17.73 -37.59 -30.59
C ARG A 15 17.06 -38.26 -29.38
N GLN A 16 17.65 -38.20 -28.18
CA GLN A 16 17.03 -38.75 -26.97
C GLN A 16 15.94 -37.85 -26.37
N ALA A 17 15.86 -36.56 -26.74
CA ALA A 17 14.86 -35.63 -26.22
C ALA A 17 13.48 -35.70 -26.94
N MET A 18 13.33 -36.47 -28.03
CA MET A 18 12.13 -36.44 -28.87
C MET A 18 11.22 -37.68 -28.78
N ASN A 19 11.39 -38.56 -27.79
CA ASN A 19 10.45 -39.65 -27.57
C ASN A 19 10.04 -39.77 -26.09
N PRO A 20 9.08 -38.95 -25.62
CA PRO A 20 8.51 -39.11 -24.30
C PRO A 20 7.74 -40.44 -24.28
N GLY A 21 8.36 -41.47 -23.69
CA GLY A 21 7.73 -42.79 -23.55
C GLY A 21 6.37 -42.69 -22.85
N PRO A 22 5.48 -43.68 -23.06
CA PRO A 22 4.07 -43.63 -22.62
C PRO A 22 3.88 -43.43 -21.10
N ARG A 23 4.93 -43.64 -20.30
CA ARG A 23 4.93 -43.37 -18.85
C ARG A 23 4.94 -41.87 -18.50
N SER A 24 5.53 -41.03 -19.34
CA SER A 24 5.57 -39.57 -19.12
C SER A 24 4.21 -38.90 -19.35
N TRP A 25 3.42 -39.43 -20.29
CA TRP A 25 2.05 -38.99 -20.56
C TRP A 25 1.10 -39.27 -19.40
N LEU A 26 1.27 -40.42 -18.71
CA LEU A 26 0.47 -40.76 -17.54
C LEU A 26 0.74 -39.83 -16.35
N ALA A 27 1.98 -39.40 -16.15
CA ALA A 27 2.35 -38.46 -15.07
C ALA A 27 1.78 -37.05 -15.33
N ALA A 28 1.84 -36.56 -16.56
CA ALA A 28 1.28 -35.26 -16.93
C ALA A 28 -0.26 -35.24 -16.79
N ALA A 29 -0.95 -36.32 -17.19
CA ALA A 29 -2.39 -36.43 -17.05
C ALA A 29 -2.84 -36.45 -15.57
N ALA A 30 -2.10 -37.14 -14.69
CA ALA A 30 -2.39 -37.17 -13.26
C ALA A 30 -2.23 -35.79 -12.59
N ALA A 31 -1.18 -35.05 -12.94
CA ALA A 31 -0.96 -33.69 -12.41
C ALA A 31 -2.07 -32.71 -12.85
N ALA A 32 -2.53 -32.79 -14.10
CA ALA A 32 -3.64 -31.98 -14.60
C ALA A 32 -4.97 -32.29 -13.88
N ALA A 33 -5.25 -33.57 -13.62
CA ALA A 33 -6.46 -33.97 -12.89
C ALA A 33 -6.49 -33.44 -11.45
N ILE A 34 -5.35 -33.44 -10.75
CA ILE A 34 -5.24 -32.90 -9.38
C ILE A 34 -5.45 -31.37 -9.37
N ALA A 35 -4.87 -30.66 -10.34
CA ALA A 35 -5.03 -29.21 -10.46
C ALA A 35 -6.50 -28.81 -10.73
N VAL A 36 -7.20 -29.52 -11.63
CA VAL A 36 -8.62 -29.27 -11.91
C VAL A 36 -9.50 -29.58 -10.70
N SER A 37 -9.22 -30.66 -9.98
CA SER A 37 -9.97 -31.06 -8.78
C SER A 37 -9.82 -30.04 -7.65
N GLY A 38 -8.60 -29.55 -7.42
CA GLY A 38 -8.32 -28.50 -6.44
C GLY A 38 -9.02 -27.17 -6.77
N TRP A 39 -9.03 -26.80 -8.06
CA TRP A 39 -9.71 -25.59 -8.52
C TRP A 39 -11.24 -25.66 -8.38
N GLN A 40 -11.84 -26.82 -8.69
CA GLN A 40 -13.29 -27.02 -8.52
C GLN A 40 -13.71 -27.01 -7.05
N TRP A 41 -12.90 -27.58 -6.15
CA TRP A 41 -13.19 -27.57 -4.72
C TRP A 41 -13.06 -26.17 -4.11
N TRP A 42 -12.11 -25.37 -4.59
CA TRP A 42 -11.97 -23.97 -4.17
C TRP A 42 -13.17 -23.12 -4.62
N ARG A 43 -13.64 -23.27 -5.87
CA ARG A 43 -14.87 -22.65 -6.38
C ARG A 43 -16.12 -22.99 -5.57
N ALA A 44 -16.21 -24.21 -5.04
CA ALA A 44 -17.36 -24.66 -4.26
C ALA A 44 -17.40 -24.05 -2.84
N ARG A 45 -16.28 -23.51 -2.33
CA ARG A 45 -16.22 -22.88 -1.00
C ARG A 45 -16.81 -21.48 -0.95
N ASP A 46 -16.78 -20.75 -2.06
CA ASP A 46 -17.29 -19.37 -2.12
C ASP A 46 -18.78 -19.29 -2.49
N ALA A 47 -19.42 -20.43 -2.78
CA ALA A 47 -20.85 -20.51 -2.97
C ALA A 47 -21.58 -20.51 -1.62
N ALA A 48 -21.57 -19.39 -0.91
CA ALA A 48 -22.48 -19.16 0.20
C ALA A 48 -23.94 -19.22 -0.32
N PRO A 49 -24.84 -19.96 0.34
CA PRO A 49 -26.24 -20.02 -0.08
C PRO A 49 -26.86 -18.63 0.02
N ALA A 50 -27.44 -18.16 -1.09
CA ALA A 50 -28.15 -16.90 -1.14
C ALA A 50 -29.26 -16.88 -0.08
N PRO A 51 -29.38 -15.83 0.75
CA PRO A 51 -30.45 -15.75 1.72
C PRO A 51 -31.80 -15.67 1.01
N ALA A 52 -32.75 -16.48 1.48
CA ALA A 52 -34.12 -16.46 1.00
C ALA A 52 -34.76 -15.08 1.22
N PRO A 53 -35.63 -14.60 0.31
CA PRO A 53 -36.32 -13.33 0.48
C PRO A 53 -37.26 -13.41 1.69
N ALA A 54 -37.06 -12.52 2.66
CA ALA A 54 -37.95 -12.38 3.81
C ALA A 54 -39.31 -11.81 3.35
N PRO A 55 -40.44 -12.33 3.88
CA PRO A 55 -41.75 -11.78 3.56
C PRO A 55 -41.93 -10.39 4.16
N ALA A 56 -42.50 -9.48 3.37
CA ALA A 56 -42.83 -8.12 3.79
C ALA A 56 -43.88 -8.15 4.92
N ALA A 57 -43.46 -7.81 6.14
CA ALA A 57 -44.36 -7.56 7.24
C ALA A 57 -44.86 -6.10 7.15
N SER A 58 -46.15 -5.94 6.88
CA SER A 58 -46.86 -4.68 7.06
C SER A 58 -46.99 -4.40 8.56
N ALA A 59 -46.36 -3.33 9.04
CA ALA A 59 -46.57 -2.80 10.39
C ALA A 59 -47.37 -1.48 10.32
N PRO A 60 -48.33 -1.27 11.24
CA PRO A 60 -49.17 -0.08 11.28
C PRO A 60 -48.39 1.14 11.80
N ALA A 61 -48.72 2.30 11.23
CA ALA A 61 -48.20 3.60 11.64
C ALA A 61 -48.91 4.08 12.91
N ASP A 62 -48.28 3.90 14.06
CA ASP A 62 -48.58 4.69 15.25
C ASP A 62 -47.50 5.77 15.42
N ILE A 63 -47.94 7.02 15.25
CA ILE A 63 -47.15 8.22 15.40
C ILE A 63 -46.95 8.44 16.91
N ALA A 64 -45.82 7.96 17.43
CA ALA A 64 -45.32 8.38 18.73
C ALA A 64 -44.50 9.66 18.57
N ALA A 65 -44.89 10.70 19.30
CA ALA A 65 -44.24 12.01 19.33
C ALA A 65 -42.74 11.91 19.68
N PRO A 66 -41.89 12.82 19.14
CA PRO A 66 -40.45 12.75 19.34
C PRO A 66 -40.10 13.07 20.79
N THR A 67 -39.59 12.07 21.49
CA THR A 67 -38.91 12.23 22.78
C THR A 67 -37.71 13.14 22.60
N ALA A 68 -37.65 14.20 23.41
CA ALA A 68 -36.63 15.24 23.38
C ALA A 68 -35.21 14.67 23.24
N ALA A 69 -34.48 15.18 22.24
CA ALA A 69 -33.08 14.90 22.04
C ALA A 69 -32.28 15.25 23.31
N ALA A 70 -31.50 14.28 23.80
CA ALA A 70 -30.52 14.53 24.84
C ALA A 70 -29.56 15.65 24.37
N PRO A 71 -29.14 16.57 25.25
CA PRO A 71 -28.24 17.65 24.87
C PRO A 71 -26.94 17.05 24.35
N THR A 72 -26.67 17.32 23.06
CA THR A 72 -25.38 17.01 22.44
C THR A 72 -24.32 17.78 23.20
N ALA A 73 -23.45 17.05 23.91
CA ALA A 73 -22.31 17.65 24.59
C ALA A 73 -21.51 18.48 23.58
N PRO A 74 -21.12 19.72 23.92
CA PRO A 74 -20.34 20.55 23.00
C PRO A 74 -19.06 19.80 22.63
N ALA A 75 -18.78 19.71 21.32
CA ALA A 75 -17.54 19.14 20.81
C ALA A 75 -16.37 19.81 21.53
N ALA A 76 -15.61 19.03 22.30
CA ALA A 76 -14.46 19.53 23.03
C ALA A 76 -13.52 20.21 22.02
N ARG A 77 -13.11 21.44 22.32
CA ARG A 77 -12.16 22.19 21.49
C ARG A 77 -10.91 21.31 21.31
N PRO A 78 -10.37 21.16 20.09
CA PRO A 78 -9.15 20.40 19.87
C PRO A 78 -8.05 20.92 20.79
N PRO A 79 -7.33 20.04 21.51
CA PRO A 79 -6.28 20.49 22.40
C PRO A 79 -5.18 21.21 21.61
N ASP A 80 -4.55 22.21 22.22
CA ASP A 80 -3.49 23.00 21.58
C ASP A 80 -2.25 22.12 21.34
N PRO A 81 -1.77 21.99 20.10
CA PRO A 81 -0.58 21.20 19.77
C PRO A 81 0.69 21.62 20.53
N ALA A 82 0.77 22.87 20.99
CA ALA A 82 1.92 23.39 21.74
C ALA A 82 1.99 22.90 23.19
N GLN A 83 0.94 22.23 23.69
CA GLN A 83 0.91 21.76 25.08
C GLN A 83 1.78 20.51 25.29
N ALA A 84 2.55 20.52 26.37
CA ALA A 84 3.25 19.33 26.84
C ALA A 84 2.29 18.14 27.00
N GLY A 85 2.67 16.99 26.46
CA GLY A 85 1.88 15.76 26.50
C GLY A 85 0.69 15.71 25.51
N TYR A 86 0.53 16.69 24.62
CA TYR A 86 -0.52 16.70 23.58
C TYR A 86 -0.52 15.40 22.76
N ARG A 87 0.64 14.97 22.26
CA ARG A 87 0.79 13.74 21.47
C ARG A 87 0.32 12.50 22.25
N GLN A 88 0.74 12.37 23.50
CA GLN A 88 0.39 11.22 24.33
C GLN A 88 -1.14 11.13 24.50
N ARG A 89 -1.78 12.24 24.88
CA ARG A 89 -3.25 12.31 25.01
C ARG A 89 -3.96 11.95 23.70
N ARG A 90 -3.47 12.48 22.57
CA ARG A 90 -4.01 12.16 21.25
C ARG A 90 -3.85 10.67 20.91
N GLN A 91 -2.70 10.07 21.19
CA GLN A 91 -2.47 8.64 20.96
C GLN A 91 -3.36 7.77 21.85
N ASP A 92 -3.59 8.16 23.10
CA ASP A 92 -4.48 7.44 24.01
C ASP A 92 -5.94 7.50 23.53
N GLU A 93 -6.40 8.66 23.06
CA GLU A 93 -7.73 8.82 22.44
C GLU A 93 -7.87 7.97 21.16
N LEU A 94 -6.89 8.07 20.26
CA LEU A 94 -6.86 7.28 19.04
C LEU A 94 -6.85 5.78 19.35
N ARG A 95 -6.12 5.36 20.38
CA ARG A 95 -6.07 3.97 20.83
C ARG A 95 -7.44 3.51 21.31
N GLN A 96 -8.10 4.28 22.17
CA GLN A 96 -9.43 3.95 22.64
C GLN A 96 -10.42 3.76 21.48
N ARG A 97 -10.39 4.65 20.48
CA ARG A 97 -11.24 4.55 19.29
C ARG A 97 -10.87 3.35 18.41
N ALA A 98 -9.58 3.15 18.15
CA ALA A 98 -9.07 2.02 17.38
C ALA A 98 -9.46 0.67 18.01
N ASP A 99 -9.32 0.55 19.32
CA ASP A 99 -9.72 -0.64 20.09
C ASP A 99 -11.25 -0.83 20.09
N ALA A 100 -12.02 0.24 19.90
CA ALA A 100 -13.48 0.20 19.68
C ALA A 100 -13.87 -0.12 18.22
N GLY A 101 -12.90 -0.35 17.32
CA GLY A 101 -13.14 -0.72 15.92
C GLY A 101 -13.14 0.43 14.93
N ASP A 102 -12.80 1.65 15.35
CA ASP A 102 -12.64 2.80 14.45
C ASP A 102 -11.39 2.61 13.59
N SER A 103 -11.60 2.26 12.32
CA SER A 103 -10.57 1.94 11.34
C SER A 103 -9.70 3.15 10.99
N ARG A 104 -10.27 4.36 10.92
CA ARG A 104 -9.52 5.59 10.68
C ARG A 104 -8.63 5.93 11.87
N ALA A 105 -9.15 5.80 13.09
CA ALA A 105 -8.35 5.98 14.29
C ALA A 105 -7.20 4.97 14.37
N ALA A 106 -7.45 3.70 14.01
CA ALA A 106 -6.42 2.67 13.92
C ALA A 106 -5.34 3.04 12.89
N CYS A 107 -5.74 3.53 11.72
CA CYS A 107 -4.80 3.94 10.68
C CYS A 107 -3.92 5.12 11.15
N GLN A 108 -4.53 6.19 11.67
CA GLN A 108 -3.81 7.35 12.19
C GLN A 108 -2.87 6.97 13.34
N LEU A 109 -3.33 6.14 14.28
CA LEU A 109 -2.50 5.64 15.37
C LEU A 109 -1.33 4.80 14.87
N GLY A 110 -1.57 3.92 13.89
CA GLY A 110 -0.56 3.09 13.26
C GLY A 110 0.57 3.94 12.67
N VAL A 111 0.22 4.97 11.90
CA VAL A 111 1.16 5.93 11.32
C VAL A 111 1.91 6.71 12.40
N ASP A 112 1.21 7.21 13.42
CA ASP A 112 1.83 7.97 14.52
C ASP A 112 2.84 7.14 15.33
N LEU A 113 2.57 5.85 15.54
CA LEU A 113 3.47 4.94 16.23
C LEU A 113 4.69 4.58 15.36
N LEU A 114 4.48 4.31 14.07
CA LEU A 114 5.56 4.01 13.13
C LEU A 114 6.50 5.20 12.91
N ARG A 115 5.98 6.43 12.97
CA ARG A 115 6.81 7.66 12.92
C ARG A 115 7.91 7.65 13.99
N CYS A 116 7.61 7.15 15.20
CA CYS A 116 8.57 7.08 16.30
C CYS A 116 9.32 5.75 16.39
N ALA A 117 8.94 4.75 15.59
CA ALA A 117 9.65 3.47 15.53
C ALA A 117 11.03 3.60 14.87
N ASP A 118 11.19 4.59 13.98
CA ASP A 118 12.46 4.87 13.31
C ASP A 118 12.71 6.38 13.18
N THR A 119 13.68 6.87 13.96
CA THR A 119 14.18 8.26 13.89
C THR A 119 15.54 8.35 13.20
N SER A 120 16.02 7.28 12.56
CA SER A 120 17.38 7.23 11.99
C SER A 120 17.61 8.29 10.92
N ALA A 121 16.64 8.56 10.05
CA ALA A 121 16.73 9.63 9.05
C ALA A 121 16.94 11.01 9.69
N ALA A 122 16.25 11.29 10.81
CA ALA A 122 16.40 12.54 11.56
C ALA A 122 17.79 12.64 12.20
N GLN A 123 18.28 11.53 12.77
CA GLN A 123 19.61 11.45 13.37
C GLN A 123 20.71 11.65 12.32
N GLN A 124 20.58 11.02 11.16
CA GLN A 124 21.50 11.18 10.03
C GLN A 124 21.51 12.63 9.52
N LEU A 125 20.34 13.28 9.46
CA LEU A 125 20.24 14.68 9.05
C LEU A 125 21.01 15.60 10.00
N ILE A 126 20.85 15.41 11.32
CA ILE A 126 21.57 16.21 12.33
C ILE A 126 23.08 15.93 12.26
N ALA A 127 23.48 14.66 12.22
CA ALA A 127 24.90 14.28 12.12
C ALA A 127 25.56 14.82 10.84
N GLY A 128 24.80 14.87 9.74
CA GLY A 128 25.24 15.47 8.48
C GLY A 128 25.24 17.00 8.49
N ALA A 129 24.37 17.66 9.27
CA ALA A 129 24.30 19.12 9.35
C ALA A 129 25.60 19.71 9.92
N GLU A 130 26.18 19.06 10.94
CA GLU A 130 27.47 19.44 11.52
C GLU A 130 28.61 19.39 10.48
N GLN A 131 28.57 18.40 9.58
CA GLN A 131 29.57 18.23 8.52
C GLN A 131 29.33 19.16 7.32
N ASN A 132 28.08 19.52 7.07
CA ASN A 132 27.65 20.33 5.92
C ASN A 132 27.50 21.82 6.23
N ALA A 133 27.89 22.28 7.43
CA ALA A 133 27.98 23.68 7.83
C ALA A 133 29.11 24.42 7.07
N SER A 134 29.09 24.38 5.73
CA SER A 134 30.04 25.08 4.89
C SER A 134 29.60 26.53 4.70
N ALA A 135 30.57 27.45 4.77
CA ALA A 135 30.35 28.87 4.55
C ALA A 135 29.89 29.20 3.10
N GLY A 136 30.03 28.25 2.17
CA GLY A 136 29.75 28.43 0.74
C GLY A 136 28.28 28.28 0.31
N LEU A 137 27.37 27.85 1.19
CA LEU A 137 25.95 27.70 0.82
C LEU A 137 25.27 29.06 0.59
N ALA A 138 24.38 29.10 -0.40
CA ALA A 138 23.50 30.26 -0.60
C ALA A 138 22.59 30.47 0.62
N PRO A 139 22.19 31.72 0.96
CA PRO A 139 21.37 32.00 2.14
C PRO A 139 20.07 31.20 2.20
N GLU A 140 19.39 31.00 1.08
CA GLU A 140 18.13 30.25 1.00
C GLU A 140 18.33 28.76 1.31
N GLN A 141 19.39 28.15 0.77
CA GLN A 141 19.75 26.76 1.03
C GLN A 141 20.09 26.56 2.51
N ARG A 142 20.85 27.50 3.11
CA ARG A 142 21.17 27.46 4.54
C ARG A 142 19.92 27.54 5.41
N ALA A 143 18.98 28.43 5.06
CA ALA A 143 17.71 28.56 5.77
C ALA A 143 16.85 27.29 5.66
N TYR A 144 16.80 26.67 4.48
CA TYR A 144 16.13 25.38 4.27
C TYR A 144 16.74 24.27 5.15
N MET A 145 18.08 24.13 5.14
CA MET A 145 18.77 23.11 5.96
C MET A 145 18.54 23.33 7.46
N THR A 146 18.56 24.59 7.92
CA THR A 146 18.28 24.92 9.33
C THR A 146 16.87 24.49 9.73
N ARG A 147 15.85 24.76 8.88
CA ARG A 147 14.47 24.30 9.14
C ARG A 147 14.37 22.77 9.20
N MET A 148 15.05 22.08 8.30
CA MET A 148 15.09 20.61 8.30
C MET A 148 15.74 20.05 9.57
N GLU A 149 16.82 20.68 10.04
CA GLU A 149 17.51 20.32 11.27
C GLU A 149 16.64 20.55 12.52
N ASP A 150 15.96 21.69 12.59
CA ASP A 150 15.03 21.99 13.69
C ASP A 150 13.87 20.99 13.74
N ARG A 151 13.31 20.61 12.58
CA ARG A 151 12.31 19.55 12.49
C ARG A 151 12.84 18.19 12.92
N ALA A 152 14.06 17.84 12.53
CA ALA A 152 14.70 16.60 12.95
C ALA A 152 14.87 16.55 14.48
N ARG A 153 15.32 17.65 15.09
CA ARG A 153 15.43 17.78 16.55
C ARG A 153 14.07 17.66 17.23
N GLN A 154 13.06 18.33 16.68
CA GLN A 154 11.69 18.25 17.19
C GLN A 154 11.16 16.81 17.13
N LEU A 155 11.30 16.12 16.00
CA LEU A 155 10.87 14.73 15.84
C LEU A 155 11.53 13.81 16.89
N ILE A 156 12.85 13.93 17.08
CA ILE A 156 13.57 13.14 18.08
C ILE A 156 13.09 13.47 19.49
N ALA A 157 12.88 14.74 19.82
CA ALA A 157 12.38 15.15 21.12
C ALA A 157 10.98 14.60 21.39
N GLU A 158 10.08 14.65 20.42
CA GLU A 158 8.71 14.16 20.54
C GLU A 158 8.60 12.62 20.54
N CYS A 159 9.63 11.91 20.07
CA CYS A 159 9.71 10.45 20.06
C CYS A 159 10.60 9.89 21.19
N ARG A 160 11.15 10.75 22.08
CA ARG A 160 12.06 10.32 23.16
C ARG A 160 11.44 9.28 24.09
N ASP A 161 10.17 9.45 24.42
CA ASP A 161 9.44 8.57 25.34
C ASP A 161 8.59 7.53 24.58
N ALA A 162 8.88 7.30 23.29
CA ALA A 162 8.19 6.30 22.51
C ALA A 162 8.42 4.91 23.14
N ARG A 163 7.33 4.12 23.20
CA ARG A 163 7.39 2.78 23.75
C ARG A 163 8.31 1.90 22.90
N SER A 164 9.08 1.01 23.54
CA SER A 164 9.98 0.09 22.84
C SER A 164 9.28 -0.85 21.87
N ASP A 165 7.97 -1.05 22.02
CA ASP A 165 7.12 -1.85 21.14
C ASP A 165 6.28 -1.02 20.15
N ALA A 166 6.60 0.28 19.97
CA ALA A 166 5.89 1.18 19.06
C ALA A 166 5.80 0.63 17.64
N TRP A 167 6.87 0.01 17.14
CA TRP A 167 6.87 -0.67 15.85
C TRP A 167 5.77 -1.75 15.74
N ARG A 168 5.75 -2.69 16.69
CA ARG A 168 4.82 -3.82 16.68
C ARG A 168 3.38 -3.35 16.80
N GLN A 169 3.13 -2.37 17.68
CA GLN A 169 1.81 -1.76 17.80
C GLN A 169 1.42 -0.99 16.53
N GLY A 170 2.35 -0.24 15.93
CA GLY A 170 2.14 0.49 14.68
C GLY A 170 1.75 -0.43 13.53
N ASN A 171 2.49 -1.53 13.33
CA ASN A 171 2.15 -2.59 12.38
C ASN A 171 0.76 -3.18 12.65
N ARG A 172 0.44 -3.49 13.92
CA ARG A 172 -0.85 -4.06 14.32
C ARG A 172 -2.03 -3.16 13.93
N TYR A 173 -1.99 -1.88 14.32
CA TYR A 173 -3.09 -0.96 14.03
C TYR A 173 -3.20 -0.60 12.56
N LEU A 174 -2.06 -0.47 11.86
CA LEU A 174 -2.07 -0.24 10.42
C LEU A 174 -2.70 -1.42 9.66
N ARG A 175 -2.35 -2.65 10.04
CA ARG A 175 -2.98 -3.86 9.48
C ARG A 175 -4.46 -3.94 9.84
N GLN A 176 -4.84 -3.64 11.08
CA GLN A 176 -6.23 -3.64 11.52
C GLN A 176 -7.08 -2.70 10.63
N ALA A 177 -6.60 -1.47 10.40
CA ALA A 177 -7.29 -0.52 9.54
C ALA A 177 -7.35 -0.97 8.07
N ALA A 178 -6.26 -1.53 7.55
CA ALA A 178 -6.21 -2.07 6.19
C ALA A 178 -7.27 -3.17 5.98
N LEU A 179 -7.35 -4.12 6.91
CA LEU A 179 -8.35 -5.19 6.87
C LEU A 179 -9.78 -4.71 7.10
N ALA A 180 -9.95 -3.53 7.72
CA ALA A 180 -11.25 -2.91 7.94
C ALA A 180 -11.76 -2.08 6.75
N GLY A 181 -10.99 -1.96 5.66
CA GLY A 181 -11.45 -1.27 4.44
C GLY A 181 -10.81 0.10 4.19
N GLU A 182 -9.89 0.59 5.03
CA GLU A 182 -9.33 1.94 4.89
C GLU A 182 -8.30 2.00 3.76
N PRO A 183 -8.57 2.73 2.65
CA PRO A 183 -7.74 2.64 1.45
C PRO A 183 -6.30 3.09 1.67
N GLU A 184 -6.08 4.15 2.45
CA GLU A 184 -4.73 4.61 2.80
C GLU A 184 -4.00 3.60 3.70
N ALA A 185 -4.71 2.95 4.63
CA ALA A 185 -4.12 1.91 5.48
C ALA A 185 -3.70 0.70 4.65
N MET A 186 -4.55 0.26 3.73
CA MET A 186 -4.24 -0.81 2.77
C MET A 186 -2.97 -0.51 2.00
N TYR A 187 -2.88 0.70 1.44
CA TYR A 187 -1.71 1.16 0.69
C TYR A 187 -0.44 1.17 1.55
N ARG A 188 -0.46 1.84 2.70
CA ARG A 188 0.72 1.95 3.58
C ARG A 188 1.17 0.60 4.13
N TYR A 189 0.21 -0.26 4.50
CA TYR A 189 0.52 -1.61 4.92
C TYR A 189 1.17 -2.40 3.77
N ALA A 190 0.56 -2.37 2.59
CA ALA A 190 1.09 -3.08 1.42
C ALA A 190 2.48 -2.61 1.03
N ARG A 191 2.71 -1.29 0.98
CA ARG A 191 4.03 -0.65 0.72
C ARG A 191 5.12 -1.06 1.72
N GLY A 192 4.72 -1.60 2.87
CA GLY A 192 5.65 -2.09 3.87
C GLY A 192 6.19 -1.00 4.78
N ASP A 193 5.43 0.08 5.02
CA ASP A 193 5.78 1.20 5.91
C ASP A 193 6.25 0.76 7.30
N SER A 194 5.86 -0.44 7.73
CA SER A 194 6.31 -1.04 8.98
C SER A 194 7.42 -2.08 8.82
N VAL A 195 7.50 -2.84 7.73
CA VAL A 195 8.39 -4.02 7.66
C VAL A 195 9.58 -3.86 6.71
N LEU A 196 9.55 -2.87 5.82
CA LEU A 196 10.57 -2.62 4.79
C LEU A 196 11.38 -1.34 5.02
N LEU A 197 11.18 -0.63 6.13
CA LEU A 197 11.81 0.67 6.36
C LEU A 197 13.34 0.55 6.49
N ASP A 198 13.82 -0.43 7.25
CA ASP A 198 15.25 -0.69 7.51
C ASP A 198 15.64 -2.16 7.28
N TYR A 199 14.70 -2.98 6.82
CA TYR A 199 14.83 -4.44 6.63
C TYR A 199 15.20 -5.24 7.89
N SER A 200 15.16 -4.65 9.09
CA SER A 200 15.49 -5.35 10.33
C SER A 200 14.44 -6.39 10.74
N HIS A 201 13.25 -6.32 10.13
CA HIS A 201 12.08 -7.14 10.48
C HIS A 201 11.78 -8.29 9.51
N LEU A 202 12.66 -8.58 8.56
CA LEU A 202 12.44 -9.63 7.55
C LEU A 202 12.29 -11.06 8.11
N ASN A 203 12.75 -11.32 9.33
CA ASN A 203 12.64 -12.63 9.99
C ASN A 203 11.53 -12.68 11.05
N THR A 204 10.55 -11.79 10.97
CA THR A 204 9.45 -11.70 11.94
C THR A 204 8.15 -12.31 11.41
N PRO A 205 7.27 -12.85 12.28
CA PRO A 205 5.92 -13.27 11.86
C PRO A 205 5.10 -12.14 11.23
N GLU A 206 5.36 -10.88 11.60
CA GLU A 206 4.77 -9.69 10.97
C GLU A 206 5.11 -9.59 9.49
N PHE A 207 6.36 -9.89 9.11
CA PHE A 207 6.80 -9.87 7.71
C PHE A 207 6.19 -11.02 6.90
N ASP A 208 6.08 -12.22 7.47
CA ASP A 208 5.42 -13.36 6.80
C ASP A 208 3.95 -13.05 6.49
N ARG A 209 3.22 -12.45 7.44
CA ARG A 209 1.84 -12.00 7.23
C ARG A 209 1.78 -10.91 6.15
N TRP A 210 2.65 -9.92 6.23
CA TRP A 210 2.72 -8.85 5.24
C TRP A 210 2.92 -9.42 3.83
N ARG A 211 3.85 -10.35 3.64
CA ARG A 211 4.14 -10.95 2.34
C ARG A 211 2.93 -11.66 1.73
N ALA A 212 2.11 -12.29 2.57
CA ALA A 212 0.90 -13.00 2.15
C ALA A 212 -0.26 -12.04 1.80
N GLU A 213 -0.27 -10.83 2.36
CA GLU A 213 -1.41 -9.91 2.30
C GLU A 213 -1.17 -8.70 1.38
N ALA A 214 0.08 -8.25 1.24
CA ALA A 214 0.44 -6.95 0.66
C ALA A 214 -0.02 -6.78 -0.79
N GLY A 215 0.22 -7.77 -1.66
CA GLY A 215 -0.17 -7.68 -3.07
C GLY A 215 -1.69 -7.49 -3.25
N ASN A 216 -2.49 -8.23 -2.50
CA ASN A 216 -3.95 -8.11 -2.54
C ASN A 216 -4.43 -6.78 -1.94
N LEU A 217 -3.87 -6.35 -0.81
CA LEU A 217 -4.23 -5.07 -0.19
C LEU A 217 -3.87 -3.87 -1.07
N LEU A 218 -2.75 -3.93 -1.80
CA LEU A 218 -2.42 -2.87 -2.77
C LEU A 218 -3.45 -2.79 -3.90
N GLN A 219 -3.87 -3.94 -4.43
CA GLN A 219 -4.93 -4.00 -5.44
C GLN A 219 -6.26 -3.46 -4.89
N LEU A 220 -6.67 -3.86 -3.68
CA LEU A 220 -7.90 -3.35 -3.05
C LEU A 220 -7.84 -1.83 -2.79
N SER A 221 -6.69 -1.30 -2.40
CA SER A 221 -6.50 0.15 -2.24
C SER A 221 -6.72 0.90 -3.55
N PHE A 222 -6.20 0.37 -4.65
CA PHE A 222 -6.41 0.90 -5.99
C PHE A 222 -7.89 0.85 -6.41
N GLU A 223 -8.57 -0.27 -6.15
CA GLU A 223 -9.99 -0.46 -6.47
C GLU A 223 -10.89 0.47 -5.65
N ALA A 224 -10.44 0.86 -4.46
CA ALA A 224 -11.09 1.89 -3.65
C ALA A 224 -10.83 3.34 -4.14
N GLY A 225 -10.13 3.51 -5.27
CA GLY A 225 -9.85 4.83 -5.85
C GLY A 225 -8.68 5.57 -5.20
N TYR A 226 -7.87 4.89 -4.38
CA TYR A 226 -6.73 5.54 -3.70
C TYR A 226 -5.58 5.78 -4.68
N THR A 227 -5.47 7.03 -5.17
CA THR A 227 -4.56 7.40 -6.25
C THR A 227 -3.07 7.07 -6.02
N PRO A 228 -2.50 7.07 -4.80
CA PRO A 228 -1.13 6.59 -4.60
C PRO A 228 -0.89 5.14 -5.02
N ALA A 229 -1.89 4.26 -4.87
CA ALA A 229 -1.76 2.84 -5.23
C ALA A 229 -1.55 2.62 -6.74
N LEU A 230 -2.02 3.55 -7.58
CA LEU A 230 -1.87 3.52 -9.04
C LEU A 230 -0.40 3.42 -9.48
N PHE A 231 0.50 4.17 -8.85
CA PHE A 231 1.92 4.19 -9.24
C PHE A 231 2.67 2.93 -8.81
N ASP A 232 2.42 2.47 -7.60
CA ASP A 232 3.09 1.28 -7.09
C ASP A 232 2.63 0.05 -7.86
N LEU A 233 1.33 -0.04 -8.22
CA LEU A 233 0.84 -1.10 -9.12
C LEU A 233 1.39 -0.96 -10.54
N MET A 234 1.50 0.25 -11.08
CA MET A 234 2.09 0.45 -12.40
C MET A 234 3.52 -0.09 -12.47
N THR A 235 4.32 0.16 -11.42
CA THR A 235 5.67 -0.37 -11.28
C THR A 235 5.63 -1.88 -11.09
N ALA A 236 4.74 -2.38 -10.22
CA ALA A 236 4.60 -3.79 -9.90
C ALA A 236 4.20 -4.67 -11.08
N TYR A 237 3.40 -4.16 -12.00
CA TYR A 237 3.06 -4.88 -13.23
C TYR A 237 4.15 -4.77 -14.31
N SER A 238 5.09 -3.83 -14.17
CA SER A 238 6.15 -3.59 -15.17
C SER A 238 7.41 -4.39 -14.90
N ASP A 239 7.84 -4.46 -13.64
CA ASP A 239 9.06 -5.16 -13.25
C ASP A 239 9.09 -5.55 -11.75
N ASN A 240 10.10 -6.34 -11.39
CA ASN A 240 10.36 -6.82 -10.04
C ASN A 240 11.43 -5.98 -9.29
N SER A 241 11.44 -4.66 -9.47
CA SER A 241 12.47 -3.75 -8.92
C SER A 241 12.46 -3.52 -7.40
N SER A 242 11.46 -4.03 -6.66
CA SER A 242 11.34 -3.86 -5.21
C SER A 242 10.66 -5.06 -4.54
N PRO A 243 10.76 -5.20 -3.19
CA PRO A 243 10.12 -6.32 -2.50
C PRO A 243 8.61 -6.41 -2.69
N ILE A 244 7.89 -5.28 -2.79
CA ILE A 244 6.44 -5.29 -3.06
C ILE A 244 6.13 -5.65 -4.50
N THR A 245 6.94 -5.20 -5.46
CA THR A 245 6.69 -5.49 -6.88
C THR A 245 6.91 -6.96 -7.19
N GLY A 246 7.87 -7.61 -6.52
CA GLY A 246 8.07 -9.06 -6.59
C GLY A 246 6.94 -9.94 -6.04
N LEU A 247 5.90 -9.36 -5.42
CA LEU A 247 4.71 -10.09 -4.94
C LEU A 247 3.58 -10.12 -5.98
N ILE A 248 3.68 -9.32 -7.02
CA ILE A 248 2.65 -9.17 -8.05
C ILE A 248 3.21 -9.70 -9.35
N ALA A 249 2.44 -10.53 -10.06
CA ALA A 249 2.88 -11.05 -11.35
C ALA A 249 2.93 -9.92 -12.39
N ASP A 250 4.04 -9.87 -13.15
CA ASP A 250 4.20 -8.97 -14.28
C ASP A 250 3.02 -9.12 -15.26
N ASP A 251 2.44 -7.99 -15.67
CA ASP A 251 1.36 -7.94 -16.66
C ASP A 251 1.52 -6.67 -17.51
N PRO A 252 2.13 -6.77 -18.71
CA PRO A 252 2.42 -5.59 -19.53
C PRO A 252 1.15 -4.87 -20.00
N THR A 253 0.01 -5.56 -20.07
CA THR A 253 -1.28 -4.94 -20.42
C THR A 253 -1.77 -4.06 -19.28
N LYS A 254 -1.73 -4.56 -18.04
CA LYS A 254 -2.09 -3.78 -16.86
C LYS A 254 -1.11 -2.64 -16.60
N ALA A 255 0.19 -2.87 -16.74
CA ALA A 255 1.21 -1.83 -16.66
C ALA A 255 0.92 -0.68 -17.63
N ARG A 256 0.61 -1.02 -18.89
CA ARG A 256 0.24 -0.02 -19.90
C ARG A 256 -1.08 0.67 -19.57
N ALA A 257 -2.09 -0.07 -19.13
CA ALA A 257 -3.39 0.50 -18.71
C ALA A 257 -3.22 1.51 -17.57
N MET A 258 -2.37 1.23 -16.58
CA MET A 258 -2.08 2.17 -15.49
C MET A 258 -1.45 3.47 -16.01
N ARG A 259 -0.49 3.40 -16.95
CA ARG A 259 0.09 4.60 -17.58
C ARG A 259 -0.95 5.43 -18.32
N LEU A 260 -1.84 4.78 -19.07
CA LEU A 260 -2.95 5.45 -19.76
C LEU A 260 -3.93 6.10 -18.76
N LEU A 261 -4.19 5.44 -17.64
CA LEU A 261 -5.03 5.97 -16.57
C LEU A 261 -4.40 7.21 -15.92
N VAL A 262 -3.09 7.19 -15.62
CA VAL A 262 -2.34 8.36 -15.12
C VAL A 262 -2.45 9.54 -16.07
N ALA A 263 -2.25 9.32 -17.38
CA ALA A 263 -2.38 10.35 -18.39
C ALA A 263 -3.78 10.99 -18.40
N ARG A 264 -4.83 10.16 -18.36
CA ARG A 264 -6.23 10.64 -18.29
C ARG A 264 -6.53 11.44 -17.03
N LEU A 265 -6.14 10.92 -15.86
CA LEU A 265 -6.40 11.60 -14.58
C LEU A 265 -5.63 12.92 -14.47
N SER A 266 -4.44 13.01 -15.06
CA SER A 266 -3.62 14.23 -15.07
C SER A 266 -3.99 15.22 -16.18
N GLY A 267 -4.86 14.83 -17.13
CA GLY A 267 -5.22 15.65 -18.29
C GLY A 267 -4.09 15.80 -19.32
N ASN A 268 -3.05 14.96 -19.23
CA ASN A 268 -1.92 14.96 -20.16
C ASN A 268 -2.12 13.90 -21.25
N PRO A 269 -1.55 14.10 -22.46
CA PRO A 269 -1.48 13.04 -23.45
C PRO A 269 -0.63 11.89 -22.91
N ALA A 270 -1.04 10.65 -23.18
CA ALA A 270 -0.20 9.50 -22.88
C ALA A 270 0.96 9.40 -23.86
N ASP A 271 2.13 8.97 -23.38
CA ASP A 271 3.26 8.65 -24.25
C ASP A 271 2.86 7.55 -25.25
N PRO A 272 3.37 7.59 -26.49
CA PRO A 272 3.14 6.52 -27.45
C PRO A 272 3.68 5.19 -26.92
N PRO A 273 3.04 4.05 -27.23
CA PRO A 273 3.58 2.74 -26.86
C PRO A 273 4.94 2.52 -27.53
N ALA A 274 5.81 1.77 -26.85
CA ALA A 274 6.96 1.17 -27.53
C ALA A 274 6.45 0.19 -28.60
N SER A 275 7.21 0.01 -29.69
CA SER A 275 6.77 -0.82 -30.82
C SER A 275 6.40 -2.26 -30.42
N ARG A 276 7.07 -2.82 -29.39
CA ARG A 276 6.78 -4.15 -28.85
C ARG A 276 5.44 -4.24 -28.10
N ASP A 277 4.93 -3.11 -27.60
CA ASP A 277 3.72 -3.03 -26.78
C ASP A 277 2.51 -2.52 -27.60
N ALA A 278 2.71 -2.14 -28.86
CA ALA A 278 1.67 -1.57 -29.72
C ALA A 278 0.44 -2.47 -29.87
N ALA A 279 0.64 -3.80 -29.88
CA ALA A 279 -0.45 -4.77 -29.96
C ALA A 279 -1.32 -4.82 -28.69
N LEU A 280 -0.81 -4.35 -27.55
CA LEU A 280 -1.52 -4.35 -26.26
C LEU A 280 -2.44 -3.13 -26.11
N GLU A 281 -2.27 -2.10 -26.94
CA GLU A 281 -2.97 -0.82 -26.79
C GLU A 281 -4.49 -0.91 -26.70
N PRO A 282 -5.20 -1.63 -27.59
CA PRO A 282 -6.65 -1.68 -27.53
C PRO A 282 -7.16 -2.23 -26.18
N ALA A 283 -6.51 -3.28 -25.68
CA ALA A 283 -6.86 -3.90 -24.41
C ALA A 283 -6.52 -2.99 -23.22
N ALA A 284 -5.32 -2.39 -23.23
CA ALA A 284 -4.88 -1.48 -22.18
C ALA A 284 -5.75 -0.22 -22.10
N ALA A 285 -6.13 0.36 -23.24
CA ALA A 285 -6.97 1.55 -23.32
C ALA A 285 -8.41 1.28 -22.84
N ALA A 286 -8.95 0.10 -23.16
CA ALA A 286 -10.25 -0.36 -22.66
C ALA A 286 -10.22 -0.55 -21.13
N LEU A 287 -9.18 -1.21 -20.63
CA LEU A 287 -9.00 -1.45 -19.19
C LEU A 287 -8.81 -0.16 -18.39
N ALA A 288 -7.97 0.76 -18.89
CA ALA A 288 -7.82 2.08 -18.29
C ALA A 288 -9.16 2.86 -18.25
N ALA A 289 -10.02 2.66 -19.27
CA ALA A 289 -11.30 3.36 -19.34
C ALA A 289 -12.30 2.76 -18.35
N GLN A 290 -12.25 1.44 -18.19
CA GLN A 290 -12.98 0.72 -17.17
C GLN A 290 -12.57 1.19 -15.77
N TRP A 291 -11.28 1.12 -15.42
CA TRP A 291 -10.80 1.53 -14.10
C TRP A 291 -11.12 3.00 -13.76
N GLN A 292 -11.02 3.91 -14.72
CA GLN A 292 -11.41 5.30 -14.51
C GLN A 292 -12.89 5.41 -14.09
N ARG A 293 -13.78 4.67 -14.76
CA ARG A 293 -15.22 4.68 -14.46
C ARG A 293 -15.54 3.97 -13.16
N ASP A 294 -14.90 2.84 -12.91
CA ASP A 294 -15.28 1.94 -11.82
C ASP A 294 -14.68 2.40 -10.49
N TYR A 295 -13.42 2.87 -10.50
CA TYR A 295 -12.65 3.15 -9.27
C TYR A 295 -12.32 4.63 -9.06
N PHE A 296 -12.23 5.41 -10.13
CA PHE A 296 -11.79 6.81 -10.05
C PHE A 296 -12.86 7.83 -10.51
N ALA A 297 -14.14 7.44 -10.56
CA ALA A 297 -15.22 8.33 -10.98
C ALA A 297 -15.35 9.59 -10.11
N ALA A 298 -15.03 9.48 -8.82
CA ALA A 298 -15.08 10.59 -7.87
C ALA A 298 -13.84 11.51 -7.92
N VAL A 299 -12.78 11.14 -8.64
CA VAL A 299 -11.54 11.92 -8.70
C VAL A 299 -11.75 13.15 -9.59
N LYS A 300 -11.56 14.33 -8.99
CA LYS A 300 -11.60 15.60 -9.74
C LYS A 300 -10.37 15.71 -10.65
N MET A 301 -10.63 15.77 -11.95
CA MET A 301 -9.60 15.95 -12.99
C MET A 301 -9.47 17.43 -13.40
N PRO A 302 -8.27 17.87 -13.85
CA PRO A 302 -7.01 17.13 -13.79
C PRO A 302 -6.49 17.05 -12.35
N LEU A 303 -5.78 15.97 -12.02
CA LEU A 303 -5.02 15.86 -10.79
C LEU A 303 -3.95 16.97 -10.77
N GLN A 304 -4.17 17.97 -9.92
CA GLN A 304 -3.28 19.14 -9.77
C GLN A 304 -1.88 18.73 -9.29
N ARG A 305 -1.82 17.75 -8.38
CA ARG A 305 -0.59 17.16 -7.86
C ARG A 305 -0.88 15.71 -7.56
N MET A 306 0.03 14.82 -7.93
CA MET A 306 -0.05 13.44 -7.49
C MET A 306 0.25 13.37 -5.99
N PRO A 307 -0.63 12.75 -5.19
CA PRO A 307 -0.37 12.60 -3.76
C PRO A 307 0.88 11.74 -3.57
N ARG A 308 1.88 12.32 -2.91
CA ARG A 308 3.09 11.60 -2.49
C ARG A 308 2.86 11.13 -1.07
N VAL A 309 2.81 9.81 -0.89
CA VAL A 309 2.75 9.21 0.44
C VAL A 309 4.17 8.83 0.85
N MET A 310 4.72 9.55 1.81
CA MET A 310 6.03 9.22 2.40
C MET A 310 5.86 8.30 3.60
N PRO A 311 6.90 7.49 3.94
CA PRO A 311 6.96 6.83 5.25
C PRO A 311 6.80 7.88 6.35
N ALA A 312 6.15 7.51 7.45
CA ALA A 312 5.75 8.48 8.48
C ALA A 312 6.91 9.31 9.06
N SER A 313 8.10 8.70 9.21
CA SER A 313 9.32 9.39 9.66
C SER A 313 9.83 10.41 8.64
N PHE A 314 9.82 10.06 7.35
CA PHE A 314 10.19 10.96 6.25
C PHE A 314 9.15 12.08 6.08
N ALA A 315 7.87 11.76 6.18
CA ALA A 315 6.79 12.72 6.09
C ALA A 315 6.93 13.82 7.15
N ALA A 316 7.24 13.43 8.39
CA ALA A 316 7.51 14.35 9.49
C ALA A 316 8.73 15.26 9.26
N LEU A 317 9.72 14.81 8.48
CA LEU A 317 10.91 15.61 8.17
C LEU A 317 10.67 16.55 6.99
N TYR A 318 10.12 16.03 5.89
CA TYR A 318 10.08 16.70 4.59
C TYR A 318 8.70 17.28 4.22
N GLY A 319 7.67 17.09 5.04
CA GLY A 319 6.33 17.64 4.81
C GLY A 319 6.34 19.18 4.69
N GLU A 320 5.52 19.75 3.81
CA GLU A 320 5.36 21.21 3.71
C GLU A 320 4.60 21.74 4.95
N ASP A 321 5.02 22.88 5.51
CA ASP A 321 4.34 23.53 6.65
C ASP A 321 2.91 23.91 6.24
N GLY A 322 1.92 23.09 6.63
CA GLY A 322 0.49 23.34 6.40
C GLY A 322 -0.19 22.44 5.36
N GLY A 323 0.50 21.44 4.80
CA GLY A 323 -0.03 20.60 3.72
C GLY A 323 -0.41 19.16 4.07
N GLU A 324 -0.01 18.64 5.24
CA GLU A 324 -0.38 17.27 5.59
C GLU A 324 -1.85 17.20 6.02
N ALA A 325 -2.70 16.81 5.07
CA ALA A 325 -3.94 16.12 5.42
C ALA A 325 -3.56 15.02 6.43
N SER A 326 -4.23 14.98 7.59
CA SER A 326 -3.98 13.95 8.58
C SER A 326 -4.02 12.59 7.89
N ALA A 327 -3.06 11.72 8.18
CA ALA A 327 -3.06 10.38 7.63
C ALA A 327 -4.46 9.76 7.82
N CYS A 328 -4.94 9.07 6.80
CA CYS A 328 -6.19 8.33 6.84
C CYS A 328 -7.43 9.24 6.96
N SER A 329 -7.39 10.39 6.27
CA SER A 329 -8.48 11.38 6.20
C SER A 329 -9.33 11.30 4.93
N GLN A 330 -8.91 10.53 3.93
CA GLN A 330 -9.61 10.36 2.65
C GLN A 330 -10.57 9.18 2.67
#